data_AF-A0AAW2JHQ9-F1
#
_entry.id   AF-A0AAW2JHQ9-F1
#
_cell.length_a   1.000
_cell.length_b   1.000
_cell.length_c   1.000
_cell.angle_alpha   90.00
_cell.angle_beta   90.00
_cell.angle_gamma   90.00
#
_symmetry.space_group_name_H-M   'P 1'
#
loop_
_entity.id
_entity.type
_entity.pdbx_description
1 polymer ?
#
loop_
_entity_poly.entity_id
_entity_poly.type
_entity_poly.pdbx_seq_one_letter_code
_entity_poly.pdbx_strand_id
1 'polypeptide(L)'
;MTKKPFIGQSAIANGLLDLVHTDVCGPLSAPARGGFSYFITFIDNHSWYGYVYLMRYKSEAFGKFKEYRLEVENQTSRKIKPFGLTEVVSI
;
A
#
# COMPACT_ATOMS: atom_id res chain seq x y z
N MET A 1 17.22 -11.77 12.88
CA MET A 1 16.19 -10.72 13.10
C MET A 1 14.83 -11.35 12.91
N THR A 2 14.13 -11.69 13.99
CA THR A 2 12.77 -12.25 13.91
C THR A 2 11.82 -11.11 14.21
N LYS A 3 11.10 -10.60 13.20
CA LYS A 3 10.00 -9.66 13.47
C LYS A 3 9.01 -10.38 14.38
N LYS A 4 8.54 -9.71 15.45
CA LYS A 4 7.44 -10.25 16.26
C LYS A 4 6.27 -10.55 15.31
N PRO A 5 5.58 -11.70 15.43
CA PRO A 5 4.37 -11.92 14.67
C PRO A 5 3.43 -10.73 14.95
N PHE A 6 2.71 -10.26 13.94
CA PHE A 6 1.65 -9.29 14.18
C PHE A 6 0.64 -9.94 15.13
N ILE A 7 0.66 -9.54 16.40
CA ILE A 7 -0.34 -9.91 17.42
C ILE A 7 -1.42 -8.83 17.39
N GLY A 8 -2.01 -8.63 16.22
CA GLY A 8 -3.31 -8.01 16.08
C GLY A 8 -4.21 -9.09 15.51
N GLN A 9 -5.42 -9.26 16.03
CA GLN A 9 -6.44 -10.00 15.29
C GLN A 9 -6.40 -9.48 13.86
N SER A 10 -6.16 -10.37 12.88
CA SER A 10 -6.37 -10.04 11.47
C SER A 10 -7.86 -9.72 11.35
N ALA A 11 -8.19 -8.46 11.56
CA ALA A 11 -9.53 -7.96 11.37
C ALA A 11 -9.74 -8.01 9.86
N ILE A 12 -10.39 -9.07 9.38
CA ILE A 12 -10.86 -9.14 8.01
C ILE A 12 -11.73 -7.91 7.80
N ALA A 13 -11.39 -7.12 6.79
CA ALA A 13 -12.18 -5.95 6.45
C ALA A 13 -13.59 -6.38 6.03
N ASN A 14 -14.60 -5.70 6.56
CA ASN A 14 -16.01 -6.01 6.27
C ASN A 14 -16.43 -5.61 4.84
N GLY A 15 -15.66 -4.75 4.19
CA GLY A 15 -15.89 -4.35 2.80
C GLY A 15 -14.65 -3.81 2.11
N LEU A 16 -14.77 -3.64 0.80
CA LEU A 16 -13.72 -3.07 -0.05
C LEU A 16 -13.28 -1.70 0.46
N LEU A 17 -11.96 -1.49 0.50
CA LEU A 17 -11.30 -0.24 0.89
C LEU A 17 -11.51 0.16 2.36
N ASP A 18 -12.04 -0.74 3.19
CA ASP A 18 -12.15 -0.52 4.64
C ASP A 18 -10.78 -0.55 5.32
N LEU A 19 -9.88 -1.39 4.81
CA LEU A 19 -8.51 -1.51 5.27
C LEU A 19 -7.57 -1.77 4.09
N VAL A 20 -6.64 -0.84 3.86
CA VAL A 20 -5.61 -0.95 2.83
C VAL A 20 -4.24 -0.98 3.49
N HIS A 21 -3.52 -2.08 3.35
CA HIS A 21 -2.13 -2.18 3.76
C HIS A 21 -1.24 -1.50 2.73
N THR A 22 -0.40 -0.59 3.20
CA THR A 22 0.52 0.17 2.35
C THR A 22 1.94 0.00 2.84
N ASP A 23 2.87 -0.19 1.91
CA ASP A 23 4.29 -0.31 2.22
C ASP A 23 5.15 0.29 1.11
N VAL A 24 6.28 0.90 1.48
CA VAL A 24 7.25 1.49 0.56
C VAL A 24 8.56 0.72 0.67
N CYS A 25 8.92 0.05 -0.41
CA CYS A 25 10.12 -0.75 -0.51
C CYS A 25 11.24 0.02 -1.24
N GLY A 26 12.47 -0.11 -0.74
CA GLY A 26 13.68 0.34 -1.44
C GLY A 26 14.68 1.11 -0.56
N PRO A 27 15.86 1.47 -1.11
CA PRO A 27 16.25 1.29 -2.51
C PRO A 27 16.52 -0.19 -2.86
N LEU A 28 16.07 -0.61 -4.04
CA LEU A 28 16.38 -1.92 -4.61
C LEU A 28 17.88 -2.01 -4.90
N SER A 29 18.48 -3.18 -4.62
CA SER A 29 19.91 -3.42 -4.88
C SER A 29 20.28 -3.30 -6.36
N ALA A 30 19.38 -3.74 -7.24
CA ALA A 30 19.42 -3.50 -8.67
C ALA A 30 18.17 -2.71 -9.09
N PRO A 31 18.31 -1.49 -9.66
CA PRO A 31 17.16 -0.73 -10.12
C PRO A 31 16.39 -1.49 -11.20
N ALA A 32 15.06 -1.36 -11.18
CA ALA A 32 14.22 -1.85 -12.26
C ALA A 32 14.46 -1.05 -13.56
N ARG A 33 13.99 -1.60 -14.70
CA ARG A 33 14.07 -0.94 -16.01
C ARG A 33 13.52 0.48 -15.93
N GLY A 34 14.28 1.46 -16.42
CA GLY A 34 13.90 2.88 -16.36
C GLY A 34 14.39 3.64 -15.13
N GLY A 35 15.24 3.02 -14.30
CA GLY A 35 15.92 3.67 -13.17
C GLY A 35 15.06 3.76 -11.91
N PHE A 36 14.06 2.90 -11.77
CA PHE A 36 13.21 2.85 -10.57
C PHE A 36 13.88 2.02 -9.48
N SER A 37 14.18 2.67 -8.36
CA SER A 37 14.84 2.03 -7.21
C SER A 37 13.89 1.82 -6.04
N TYR A 38 12.65 2.30 -6.11
CA TYR A 38 11.65 2.12 -5.06
C TYR A 38 10.34 1.61 -5.67
N PHE A 39 9.50 1.01 -4.84
CA PHE A 39 8.10 0.77 -5.19
C PHE A 39 7.22 0.92 -3.95
N ILE A 40 5.95 1.21 -4.19
CA ILE A 40 4.91 1.26 -3.15
C ILE A 40 3.83 0.25 -3.49
N THR A 41 3.39 -0.50 -2.49
CA THR A 41 2.29 -1.46 -2.62
C THR A 41 1.06 -0.96 -1.87
N PHE A 42 -0.12 -1.18 -2.43
CA PHE A 42 -1.41 -1.00 -1.75
C PHE A 42 -2.20 -2.30 -1.86
N ILE A 43 -2.55 -2.92 -0.73
CA ILE A 43 -3.25 -4.21 -0.69
C ILE A 43 -4.54 -4.03 0.09
N ASP A 44 -5.68 -4.20 -0.57
CA ASP A 44 -6.98 -4.20 0.08
C ASP A 44 -7.17 -5.50 0.88
N ASN A 45 -7.38 -5.40 2.19
CA ASN A 45 -7.46 -6.57 3.07
C ASN A 45 -8.76 -7.39 2.86
N HIS A 46 -9.80 -6.80 2.26
CA HIS A 46 -11.05 -7.49 1.99
C HIS A 46 -10.96 -8.38 0.73
N SER A 47 -10.48 -7.80 -0.38
CA SER A 47 -10.39 -8.50 -1.66
C SER A 47 -9.04 -9.17 -1.93
N TRP A 48 -8.02 -8.84 -1.13
CA TRP A 48 -6.61 -9.15 -1.41
C TRP A 48 -6.09 -8.56 -2.73
N TYR A 49 -6.84 -7.66 -3.36
CA TYR A 49 -6.40 -7.01 -4.58
C TYR A 49 -5.26 -6.03 -4.29
N GLY A 50 -4.18 -6.14 -5.05
CA GLY A 50 -2.94 -5.40 -4.83
C GLY A 50 -2.57 -4.49 -6.00
N TYR A 51 -2.11 -3.29 -5.68
CA TYR A 51 -1.49 -2.36 -6.63
C TYR A 51 -0.01 -2.22 -6.30
N VAL A 52 0.81 -2.07 -7.35
CA VAL A 52 2.25 -1.80 -7.24
C VAL A 52 2.61 -0.63 -8.15
N TYR A 53 3.19 0.42 -7.57
CA TYR A 53 3.70 1.56 -8.34
C TYR A 53 5.21 1.67 -8.19
N LEU A 54 5.92 1.71 -9.31
CA LEU A 54 7.36 1.95 -9.35
C LEU A 54 7.67 3.43 -9.14
N MET A 55 8.76 3.73 -8.43
CA MET A 55 9.19 5.09 -8.07
C MET A 55 10.71 5.22 -8.18
N ARG A 56 11.20 6.38 -8.64
CA ARG A 56 12.65 6.65 -8.69
C ARG A 56 13.16 7.14 -7.35
N TYR A 57 12.32 7.91 -6.65
CA TYR A 57 12.62 8.46 -5.33
C TYR A 57 11.52 8.12 -4.33
N LYS A 58 11.89 7.90 -3.06
CA LYS A 58 10.93 7.66 -1.96
C LYS A 58 9.92 8.82 -1.79
N SER A 59 10.30 10.04 -2.18
CA SER A 59 9.43 11.23 -2.14
C SER A 59 8.22 11.16 -3.08
N GLU A 60 8.22 10.26 -4.07
CA GLU A 60 7.10 10.07 -4.99
C GLU A 60 5.91 9.34 -4.34
N ALA A 61 6.10 8.72 -3.16
CA ALA A 61 5.10 7.86 -2.51
C ALA A 61 3.75 8.53 -2.29
N PHE A 62 3.75 9.79 -1.86
CA PHE A 62 2.49 10.52 -1.65
C PHE A 62 1.78 10.84 -2.97
N GLY A 63 2.52 11.06 -4.06
CA GLY A 63 1.96 11.19 -5.40
C GLY A 63 1.27 9.91 -5.83
N LYS A 64 1.95 8.77 -5.64
CA LYS A 64 1.40 7.44 -5.96
C LYS A 64 0.18 7.07 -5.12
N PHE A 65 0.13 7.48 -3.85
CA PHE A 65 -1.08 7.32 -3.05
C PHE A 65 -2.28 8.09 -3.62
N LYS A 66 -2.09 9.32 -4.12
CA LYS A 66 -3.17 10.08 -4.75
C LYS A 66 -3.66 9.42 -6.04
N GLU A 67 -2.73 8.93 -6.86
CA GLU A 67 -3.04 8.16 -8.08
C GLU A 67 -3.89 6.91 -7.71
N TYR A 68 -3.40 6.09 -6.78
CA TYR A 68 -4.09 4.91 -6.28
C TYR A 68 -5.50 5.23 -5.78
N ARG A 69 -5.62 6.22 -4.89
CA ARG A 69 -6.90 6.60 -4.30
C ARG A 69 -7.92 6.99 -5.38
N LEU A 70 -7.53 7.85 -6.32
CA LEU A 70 -8.44 8.28 -7.39
C LEU A 70 -8.88 7.08 -8.24
N GLU A 71 -7.96 6.18 -8.57
CA GLU A 71 -8.23 4.99 -9.37
C GLU A 71 -9.22 4.04 -8.67
N VAL A 72 -8.93 3.62 -7.43
CA VAL A 72 -9.79 2.65 -6.73
C VAL A 72 -11.14 3.23 -6.35
N GLU A 73 -11.19 4.51 -5.94
CA GLU A 73 -12.47 5.13 -5.58
C GLU A 73 -13.40 5.24 -6.79
N ASN A 74 -12.85 5.50 -7.98
CA ASN A 74 -13.60 5.51 -9.24
C ASN A 74 -14.05 4.10 -9.65
N GLN A 75 -13.20 3.08 -9.52
CA GLN A 75 -13.53 1.71 -9.91
C GLN A 75 -14.61 1.09 -9.02
N THR A 76 -14.53 1.29 -7.70
CA THR A 76 -15.42 0.62 -6.75
C THR A 76 -16.62 1.48 -6.34
N SER A 77 -16.67 2.76 -6.74
CA SER A 77 -17.64 3.75 -6.24
C SER A 77 -17.69 3.83 -4.71
N ARG A 78 -16.55 3.57 -4.04
CA ARG A 78 -16.40 3.58 -2.57
C ARG A 78 -15.21 4.44 -2.21
N LYS A 79 -15.19 5.02 -1.02
CA LYS A 79 -14.06 5.80 -0.53
C LYS A 79 -13.15 4.95 0.33
N ILE A 80 -11.84 5.21 0.26
CA ILE A 80 -10.91 4.63 1.24
C ILE A 80 -11.30 5.14 2.61
N LYS A 81 -11.52 4.24 3.58
CA LYS A 81 -11.85 4.67 4.93
C LYS A 81 -10.68 5.49 5.50
N PRO A 82 -10.94 6.70 6.03
CA PRO A 82 -9.91 7.45 6.73
C PRO A 82 -9.40 6.60 7.89
N PHE A 83 -8.08 6.55 8.07
CA PHE A 83 -7.36 5.70 9.01
C PHE A 83 -8.06 5.57 10.37
N GLY A 84 -8.87 4.53 10.53
CA GLY A 84 -9.38 4.05 11.81
C GLY A 84 -8.50 2.89 12.23
N LEU A 85 -7.40 3.18 12.92
CA LEU A 85 -6.40 2.23 13.42
C LEU A 85 -5.90 1.23 12.36
N THR A 86 -4.88 1.61 11.58
CA THR A 86 -3.94 0.61 11.06
C THR A 86 -2.56 1.16 10.81
N GLU A 87 -1.60 0.33 11.16
CA GLU A 87 -0.18 0.59 11.19
C GLU A 87 0.36 0.86 9.79
N VAL A 88 1.12 1.95 9.67
CA VAL A 88 2.05 2.14 8.55
C VAL A 88 3.14 1.08 8.72
N VAL A 89 3.07 0.00 7.95
CA VAL A 89 4.16 -0.97 7.89
C VAL A 89 5.30 -0.28 7.14
N SER A 90 6.24 0.29 7.88
CA SER A 90 7.60 0.47 7.37
C SER A 90 8.32 -0.84 7.62
N ILE A 91 8.67 -1.59 6.57
CA ILE A 91 9.61 -2.71 6.74
C ILE A 91 10.98 -2.22 7.16
#